data_AF-A0A2M8ITF7-F1
#
_entry.id   AF-A0A2M8ITF7-F1
#
_cell.length_a   1.000
_cell.length_b   1.000
_cell.length_c   1.000
_cell.angle_alpha   90.00
_cell.angle_beta   90.00
_cell.angle_gamma   90.00
#
_symmetry.space_group_name_H-M   'P 1'
#
loop_
_entity.id
_entity.type
_entity.pdbx_description
1 polymer ?
#
loop_
_entity_poly.entity_id
_entity_poly.type
_entity_poly.pdbx_seq_one_letter_code
_entity_poly.pdbx_strand_id
1 'polypeptide(L)'
;GAATVNTAGVAGALAAGQQMLLIDVLGAAYSLPGAVVAPTLASPGSFEDRIQQQAAHWLDKVTGGRRDAPIVLYCSDPNCWLSYNAALRTVAAGYTNVYWYRGGLQAWQMAGLQVVPSGM
;
A
#
# COMPACT_ATOMS: atom_id res chain seq x y z
N GLY A 1 6.22 3.40 -12.84
CA GLY A 1 4.77 3.14 -12.87
C GLY A 1 4.42 2.07 -11.86
N ALA A 2 3.14 1.81 -11.60
CA ALA A 2 2.73 0.75 -10.66
C ALA A 2 2.40 -0.56 -11.40
N ALA A 3 2.84 -1.69 -10.84
CA ALA A 3 2.48 -3.02 -11.32
C ALA A 3 1.33 -3.60 -10.48
N THR A 4 0.47 -4.42 -11.06
CA THR A 4 -0.54 -5.16 -10.27
C THR A 4 0.07 -6.39 -9.63
N VAL A 5 -0.39 -6.74 -8.43
CA VAL A 5 -0.02 -7.98 -7.73
C VAL A 5 -1.27 -8.66 -7.18
N ASN A 6 -1.27 -10.00 -7.13
CA ASN A 6 -2.36 -10.80 -6.58
C ASN A 6 -2.04 -11.30 -5.17
N THR A 7 -3.02 -11.94 -4.51
CA THR A 7 -2.88 -12.44 -3.13
C THR A 7 -1.71 -13.41 -2.97
N ALA A 8 -1.54 -14.34 -3.92
CA ALA A 8 -0.45 -15.31 -3.88
C ALA A 8 0.93 -14.64 -3.99
N GLY A 9 1.06 -13.58 -4.80
CA GLY A 9 2.29 -12.81 -4.92
C GLY A 9 2.65 -12.08 -3.63
N VAL A 10 1.68 -11.40 -3.00
CA VAL A 10 1.92 -10.70 -1.72
C VAL A 10 2.24 -11.71 -0.61
N ALA A 11 1.43 -12.76 -0.47
CA ALA A 11 1.61 -13.77 0.58
C ALA A 11 2.92 -14.55 0.40
N GLY A 12 3.25 -14.94 -0.84
CA GLY A 12 4.49 -15.64 -1.15
C GLY A 12 5.72 -14.81 -0.85
N ALA A 13 5.71 -13.52 -1.19
CA ALA A 13 6.79 -12.61 -0.90
C ALA A 13 7.01 -12.40 0.62
N LEU A 14 5.92 -12.28 1.38
CA LEU A 14 5.96 -12.22 2.85
C LEU A 14 6.50 -13.53 3.46
N ALA A 15 6.02 -14.68 2.98
CA ALA A 15 6.49 -15.99 3.45
C ALA A 15 7.98 -16.23 3.12
N ALA A 16 8.48 -15.67 2.01
CA ALA A 16 9.89 -15.69 1.63
C ALA A 16 10.76 -14.69 2.41
N GLY A 17 10.20 -13.92 3.34
CA GLY A 17 10.93 -12.94 4.15
C GLY A 17 11.38 -11.71 3.35
N GLN A 18 10.75 -11.42 2.21
CA GLN A 18 11.08 -10.22 1.44
C GLN A 18 10.66 -8.97 2.23
N GLN A 19 11.61 -8.05 2.43
CA GLN A 19 11.32 -6.77 3.05
C GLN A 19 10.56 -5.88 2.06
N MET A 20 9.28 -5.70 2.32
CA MET A 20 8.40 -4.83 1.54
C MET A 20 7.58 -3.99 2.50
N LEU A 21 7.28 -2.76 2.09
CA LEU A 21 6.39 -1.89 2.83
C LEU A 21 4.94 -2.16 2.38
N LEU A 22 4.17 -2.82 3.25
CA LEU A 22 2.72 -2.94 3.05
C LEU A 22 2.05 -1.67 3.58
N ILE A 23 1.20 -1.05 2.77
CA ILE A 23 0.46 0.16 3.12
C ILE A 23 -1.04 -0.10 2.98
N ASP A 24 -1.73 0.00 4.11
CA ASP A 24 -3.19 -0.01 4.21
C ASP A 24 -3.71 1.42 4.00
N VAL A 25 -4.41 1.66 2.89
CA VAL A 25 -5.02 2.97 2.64
C VAL A 25 -6.53 3.00 2.87
N LEU A 26 -7.09 1.89 3.38
CA LEU A 26 -8.49 1.80 3.79
C LEU A 26 -8.68 2.36 5.20
N GLY A 27 -7.81 2.00 6.13
CA GLY A 27 -7.94 2.39 7.55
C GLY A 27 -9.09 1.68 8.27
N ALA A 28 -9.39 0.43 7.91
CA ALA A 28 -10.39 -0.40 8.60
C ALA A 28 -9.89 -0.87 9.97
N ALA A 29 -10.76 -1.55 10.73
CA ALA A 29 -10.40 -2.12 12.03
C ALA A 29 -9.32 -3.22 11.96
N TYR A 30 -9.18 -3.89 10.81
CA TYR A 30 -8.19 -4.94 10.58
C TYR A 30 -7.40 -4.67 9.30
N SER A 31 -6.16 -5.12 9.30
CA SER A 31 -5.18 -4.94 8.23
C SER A 31 -4.38 -6.22 8.01
N LEU A 32 -3.58 -6.25 6.93
CA LEU A 32 -2.60 -7.30 6.72
C LEU A 32 -1.50 -7.20 7.78
N PRO A 33 -0.92 -8.33 8.24
CA PRO A 33 0.16 -8.31 9.21
C PRO A 33 1.34 -7.44 8.75
N GLY A 34 1.78 -6.53 9.61
CA GLY A 34 2.89 -5.61 9.33
C GLY A 34 2.56 -4.44 8.38
N ALA A 35 1.29 -4.23 8.04
CA ALA A 35 0.87 -3.10 7.22
C ALA A 35 0.92 -1.79 8.01
N VAL A 36 1.43 -0.73 7.36
CA VAL A 36 1.37 0.64 7.86
C VAL A 36 0.10 1.30 7.36
N VAL A 37 -0.70 1.84 8.29
CA VAL A 37 -1.97 2.50 7.97
C VAL A 37 -1.73 3.95 7.53
N ALA A 38 -2.12 4.30 6.31
CA ALA A 38 -1.91 5.63 5.72
C ALA A 38 -3.05 6.04 4.75
N PRO A 39 -4.29 6.24 5.23
CA PRO A 39 -5.43 6.59 4.38
C PRO A 39 -5.28 7.92 3.64
N THR A 40 -4.53 8.87 4.20
CA THR A 40 -4.24 10.17 3.56
C THR A 40 -3.46 10.04 2.26
N LEU A 41 -2.72 8.94 2.06
CA LEU A 41 -2.01 8.67 0.81
C LEU A 41 -2.97 8.43 -0.37
N ALA A 42 -4.22 8.06 -0.11
CA ALA A 42 -5.25 7.86 -1.13
C ALA A 42 -6.10 9.12 -1.40
N SER A 43 -5.84 10.23 -0.70
CA SER A 43 -6.67 11.42 -0.81
C SER A 43 -6.71 11.97 -2.24
N PRO A 44 -7.88 12.41 -2.73
CA PRO A 44 -8.02 12.99 -4.07
C PRO A 44 -7.26 14.31 -4.17
N GLY A 45 -7.12 14.82 -5.39
CA GLY A 45 -6.44 16.10 -5.66
C GLY A 45 -5.50 15.99 -6.85
N SER A 46 -4.38 16.72 -6.79
CA SER A 46 -3.36 16.74 -7.83
C SER A 46 -1.99 16.34 -7.29
N PHE A 47 -1.03 16.11 -8.18
CA PHE A 47 0.36 15.86 -7.76
C PHE A 47 1.13 17.13 -7.39
N GLU A 48 0.51 18.30 -7.48
CA GLU A 48 1.12 19.58 -7.10
C GLU A 48 0.55 20.14 -5.79
N ASP A 49 -0.37 19.41 -5.16
CA ASP A 49 -1.03 19.83 -3.93
C ASP A 49 -0.18 19.57 -2.68
N ARG A 50 -0.60 20.15 -1.54
CA ARG A 50 0.06 19.92 -0.25
C ARG A 50 0.02 18.45 0.18
N ILE A 51 -0.99 17.70 -0.25
CA ILE A 51 -1.13 16.28 0.08
C ILE A 51 -0.01 15.49 -0.60
N GLN A 52 0.34 15.81 -1.84
CA GLN A 52 1.45 15.17 -2.55
C GLN A 52 2.78 15.45 -1.85
N GLN A 53 3.01 16.69 -1.43
CA GLN A 53 4.21 17.06 -0.69
C GLN A 53 4.32 16.29 0.65
N GLN A 54 3.21 16.18 1.37
CA GLN A 54 3.15 15.40 2.62
C GLN A 54 3.34 13.91 2.37
N ALA A 55 2.72 13.36 1.32
CA ALA A 55 2.88 11.97 0.90
C ALA A 55 4.35 11.66 0.58
N ALA A 56 5.01 12.49 -0.22
CA ALA A 56 6.43 12.31 -0.56
C ALA A 56 7.32 12.34 0.69
N HIS A 57 7.13 13.33 1.58
CA HIS A 57 7.88 13.43 2.82
C HIS A 57 7.64 12.23 3.76
N TRP A 58 6.39 11.79 3.90
CA TRP A 58 6.06 10.63 4.72
C TRP A 58 6.65 9.34 4.14
N LEU A 59 6.54 9.13 2.83
CA LEU A 59 7.15 8.01 2.13
C LEU A 59 8.67 7.99 2.34
N ASP A 60 9.34 9.14 2.23
CA ASP A 60 10.78 9.27 2.47
C ASP A 60 11.14 8.82 3.88
N LYS A 61 10.36 9.23 4.89
CA LYS A 61 10.57 8.82 6.28
C LYS A 61 10.42 7.30 6.46
N VAL A 62 9.36 6.70 5.95
CA VAL A 62 9.08 5.26 6.18
C VAL A 62 9.96 4.33 5.34
N THR A 63 10.50 4.82 4.22
CA THR A 63 11.42 4.04 3.36
C THR A 63 12.90 4.31 3.64
N GLY A 64 13.21 5.34 4.45
CA GLY A 64 14.57 5.84 4.64
C GLY A 64 15.14 6.51 3.39
N GLY A 65 14.29 7.11 2.56
CA GLY A 65 14.64 7.75 1.29
C GLY A 65 14.93 6.78 0.14
N ARG A 66 14.77 5.46 0.34
CA ARG A 66 15.00 4.45 -0.69
C ARG A 66 13.86 4.42 -1.69
N ARG A 67 14.03 5.07 -2.85
CA ARG A 67 13.03 5.15 -3.93
C ARG A 67 12.73 3.80 -4.59
N ASP A 68 13.63 2.85 -4.46
CA ASP A 68 13.53 1.47 -4.95
C ASP A 68 12.96 0.50 -3.90
N ALA A 69 12.60 0.97 -2.70
CA ALA A 69 11.95 0.13 -1.70
C ALA A 69 10.66 -0.48 -2.28
N PRO A 70 10.43 -1.80 -2.18
CA PRO A 70 9.19 -2.42 -2.63
C PRO A 70 8.01 -1.93 -1.79
N ILE A 71 7.02 -1.33 -2.43
CA ILE A 71 5.82 -0.80 -1.76
C ILE A 71 4.59 -1.50 -2.31
N VAL A 72 3.80 -2.12 -1.44
CA VAL A 72 2.53 -2.76 -1.77
C VAL A 72 1.39 -1.94 -1.18
N LEU A 73 0.48 -1.47 -2.03
CA LEU A 73 -0.68 -0.66 -1.63
C LEU A 73 -1.97 -1.45 -1.83
N TYR A 74 -2.82 -1.47 -0.80
CA TYR A 74 -4.08 -2.20 -0.84
C TYR A 74 -5.22 -1.46 -0.12
N CYS A 75 -6.46 -1.83 -0.45
CA CYS A 75 -7.69 -1.33 0.18
C CYS A 75 -8.61 -2.53 0.52
N SER A 76 -9.93 -2.35 0.64
CA SER A 76 -10.87 -3.40 0.99
C SER A 76 -10.94 -4.51 -0.06
N ASP A 77 -11.14 -4.14 -1.32
CA ASP A 77 -11.53 -5.05 -2.39
C ASP A 77 -11.37 -4.39 -3.77
N PRO A 78 -11.62 -5.10 -4.88
CA PRO A 78 -11.45 -4.58 -6.24
C PRO A 78 -12.32 -3.39 -6.65
N ASN A 79 -13.38 -3.06 -5.89
CA ASN A 79 -14.23 -1.89 -6.10
C ASN A 79 -13.74 -0.67 -5.31
N CYS A 80 -12.82 -0.85 -4.36
CA CYS A 80 -12.18 0.28 -3.68
C CYS A 80 -11.03 0.84 -4.53
N TRP A 81 -11.19 2.10 -4.94
CA TRP A 81 -10.19 2.82 -5.75
C TRP A 81 -9.16 3.60 -4.92
N LEU A 82 -9.21 3.54 -3.58
CA LEU A 82 -8.24 4.24 -2.73
C LEU A 82 -6.80 3.76 -2.98
N SER A 83 -6.60 2.45 -3.10
CA SER A 83 -5.27 1.88 -3.37
C SER A 83 -4.74 2.23 -4.76
N TYR A 84 -5.62 2.47 -5.73
CA TYR A 84 -5.24 3.01 -7.03
C TYR A 84 -4.74 4.46 -6.91
N ASN A 85 -5.48 5.33 -6.23
CA ASN A 85 -5.06 6.72 -6.00
C ASN A 85 -3.73 6.78 -5.24
N ALA A 86 -3.59 5.94 -4.24
CA ALA A 86 -2.36 5.83 -3.46
C ALA A 86 -1.17 5.38 -4.33
N ALA A 87 -1.36 4.39 -5.20
CA ALA A 87 -0.33 3.95 -6.15
C ALA A 87 0.12 5.08 -7.08
N LEU A 88 -0.83 5.89 -7.57
CA LEU A 88 -0.51 7.05 -8.38
C LEU A 88 0.32 8.09 -7.59
N ARG A 89 -0.09 8.44 -6.37
CA ARG A 89 0.66 9.39 -5.52
C ARG A 89 2.04 8.86 -5.16
N THR A 90 2.19 7.57 -4.88
CA THR A 90 3.49 6.93 -4.59
C THR A 90 4.42 6.97 -5.82
N VAL A 91 3.90 6.68 -7.01
CA VAL A 91 4.68 6.81 -8.26
C VAL A 91 5.04 8.27 -8.52
N ALA A 92 4.11 9.22 -8.33
CA ALA A 92 4.36 10.65 -8.50
C ALA A 92 5.39 11.19 -7.48
N ALA A 93 5.50 10.56 -6.31
CA ALA A 93 6.56 10.82 -5.33
C ALA A 93 7.92 10.21 -5.73
N GLY A 94 8.06 9.61 -6.91
CA GLY A 94 9.34 9.13 -7.44
C GLY A 94 9.73 7.70 -7.04
N TYR A 95 8.81 6.93 -6.44
CA TYR A 95 9.07 5.52 -6.13
C TYR A 95 8.92 4.63 -7.37
N THR A 96 9.84 3.68 -7.52
CA THR A 96 9.97 2.88 -8.75
C THR A 96 9.40 1.47 -8.60
N ASN A 97 9.44 0.89 -7.40
CA ASN A 97 8.96 -0.46 -7.11
C ASN A 97 7.59 -0.41 -6.41
N VAL A 98 6.57 0.02 -7.15
CA VAL A 98 5.21 0.21 -6.64
C VAL A 98 4.30 -0.91 -7.13
N TYR A 99 3.64 -1.58 -6.19
CA TYR A 99 2.72 -2.68 -6.45
C TYR A 99 1.32 -2.34 -5.93
N TRP A 100 0.33 -2.47 -6.81
CA TRP A 100 -1.08 -2.31 -6.48
C TRP A 100 -1.73 -3.67 -6.26
N TYR A 101 -2.02 -4.00 -5.00
CA TYR A 101 -2.73 -5.22 -4.63
C TYR A 101 -4.24 -4.96 -4.63
N ARG A 102 -4.87 -5.19 -5.78
CA ARG A 102 -6.29 -4.89 -6.01
C ARG A 102 -7.25 -5.82 -5.24
N GLY A 103 -6.81 -7.04 -4.92
CA GLY A 103 -7.65 -8.00 -4.17
C GLY A 103 -7.99 -7.52 -2.76
N GLY A 104 -7.13 -6.70 -2.17
CA GLY A 104 -7.38 -6.06 -0.89
C GLY A 104 -7.52 -7.02 0.29
N LEU A 105 -8.07 -6.48 1.37
CA LEU A 105 -8.36 -7.22 2.61
C LEU A 105 -9.32 -8.39 2.37
N GLN A 106 -10.33 -8.21 1.51
CA GLN A 106 -11.32 -9.24 1.21
C GLN A 106 -10.68 -10.47 0.57
N ALA A 107 -9.87 -10.31 -0.49
CA ALA A 107 -9.21 -11.44 -1.13
C ALA A 107 -8.19 -12.12 -0.20
N TRP A 108 -7.55 -11.33 0.69
CA TRP A 108 -6.64 -11.87 1.70
C TRP A 108 -7.37 -12.79 2.69
N GLN A 109 -8.52 -12.34 3.21
CA GLN A 109 -9.37 -13.13 4.12
C GLN A 109 -9.97 -14.35 3.42
N MET A 110 -10.44 -14.22 2.17
CA MET A 110 -10.97 -15.36 1.40
C MET A 110 -9.91 -16.42 1.12
N ALA A 111 -8.63 -16.05 1.08
CA ALA A 111 -7.52 -16.99 0.98
C ALA A 111 -7.18 -17.67 2.33
N GLY A 112 -7.93 -17.41 3.40
CA GLY A 112 -7.70 -17.97 4.74
C GLY A 112 -6.48 -17.40 5.45
N LEU A 113 -5.95 -16.26 4.99
CA LEU A 113 -4.77 -15.63 5.56
C LEU A 113 -5.13 -14.75 6.77
N GLN A 114 -4.21 -14.70 7.74
CA GLN A 114 -4.43 -13.98 9.00
C GLN A 114 -4.48 -12.46 8.78
N VAL A 115 -5.35 -11.79 9.53
CA VAL A 115 -5.40 -10.33 9.65
C VAL A 115 -5.11 -9.94 11.09
N VAL A 116 -4.64 -8.71 11.30
CA VAL A 116 -4.38 -8.16 12.63
C VAL A 116 -5.15 -6.87 12.82
N PRO A 117 -5.51 -6.46 14.05
CA PRO A 117 -6.09 -5.15 14.25
C PRO A 117 -5.15 -4.05 13.75
N SER A 118 -5.72 -3.06 13.08
CA SER A 118 -4.97 -2.01 12.40
C SER A 118 -4.21 -1.11 13.37
N GLY A 119 -2.97 -0.77 13.01
CA GLY A 119 -2.11 0.11 13.82
C GLY A 119 -1.35 -0.57 14.95
N MET A 120 -1.37 -1.91 15.01
CA MET A 120 -0.51 -2.72 15.88
C MET A 120 0.78 -3.16 15.20
#